data_AF-A0A2V6GFS2-F1
#
_entry.id   AF-A0A2V6GFS2-F1
#
_cell.length_a   1.000
_cell.length_b   1.000
_cell.length_c   1.000
_cell.angle_alpha   90.00
_cell.angle_beta   90.00
_cell.angle_gamma   90.00
#
_symmetry.space_group_name_H-M   'P 1'
#
loop_
_entity.id
_entity.type
_entity.pdbx_description
1 polymer ?
#
loop_
_entity_poly.entity_id
_entity_poly.type
_entity_poly.pdbx_seq_one_letter_code
_entity_poly.pdbx_strand_id
1 'polypeptide(L)'
;MTQNVWFIAAIWMALAFSASLISIWAGISVALVEILVGVIAGNFLGIHATTDWINFLALLGSGVLTFLAGAEIDPRSLKANLRASGLIG
;
A
#
# COMPACT_ATOMS: atom_id res chain seq x y z
N MET A 1 11.18 9.48 -23.35
CA MET A 1 12.13 10.08 -22.39
C MET A 1 11.40 10.12 -21.05
N THR A 2 11.53 9.19 -20.10
CA THR A 2 12.71 8.56 -19.48
C THR A 2 12.39 7.10 -19.09
N GLN A 3 12.98 6.12 -19.78
CA GLN A 3 12.91 4.68 -19.43
C GLN A 3 13.92 4.31 -18.32
N ASN A 4 14.28 5.26 -17.45
CA ASN A 4 15.24 5.01 -16.38
C ASN A 4 14.47 4.53 -15.15
N VAL A 5 14.62 3.25 -14.83
CA VAL A 5 13.97 2.60 -13.69
C VAL A 5 14.24 3.35 -12.39
N TRP A 6 15.45 3.87 -12.20
CA TRP A 6 15.82 4.64 -11.00
C TRP A 6 15.05 5.96 -10.90
N PHE A 7 14.83 6.63 -12.02
CA PHE A 7 14.06 7.88 -12.05
C PHE A 7 12.58 7.63 -11.73
N ILE A 8 12.01 6.56 -12.29
CA ILE A 8 10.63 6.15 -12.01
C ILE A 8 10.49 5.75 -10.53
N ALA A 9 11.41 4.97 -10.00
CA ALA A 9 11.43 4.59 -8.58
C ALA A 9 11.54 5.82 -7.66
N ALA A 10 12.38 6.80 -8.01
CA ALA A 10 12.49 8.05 -7.26
C ALA A 10 11.18 8.84 -7.23
N ILE A 11 10.44 8.90 -8.35
CA ILE A 11 9.12 9.54 -8.40
C ILE A 11 8.13 8.79 -7.50
N TRP A 12 8.06 7.46 -7.59
CA TRP A 12 7.19 6.66 -6.72
C TRP A 12 7.49 6.87 -5.23
N MET A 13 8.76 6.85 -4.86
CA MET A 13 9.19 7.12 -3.49
C MET A 13 8.84 8.54 -3.04
N ALA A 14 9.02 9.55 -3.89
CA ALA A 14 8.66 10.93 -3.59
C ALA A 14 7.14 11.11 -3.41
N LEU A 15 6.33 10.43 -4.23
CA LEU A 15 4.88 10.44 -4.11
C LEU A 15 4.41 9.78 -2.81
N ALA A 16 4.94 8.60 -2.47
CA ALA A 16 4.60 7.90 -1.22
C ALA A 16 5.04 8.71 0.02
N PHE A 17 6.22 9.33 -0.02
CA PHE A 17 6.70 10.20 1.05
C PHE A 17 5.81 11.44 1.21
N SER A 18 5.44 12.09 0.10
CA SER A 18 4.54 13.24 0.11
C SER A 18 3.16 12.86 0.65
N ALA A 19 2.62 11.71 0.24
CA ALA A 19 1.37 11.17 0.75
C ALA A 19 1.42 10.95 2.27
N SER A 20 2.53 10.42 2.78
CA SER A 20 2.75 10.24 4.21
C SER A 20 2.73 11.57 4.97
N LEU A 21 3.39 12.62 4.46
CA LEU A 21 3.35 13.95 5.07
C LEU A 21 1.93 14.56 5.06
N ILE A 22 1.23 14.44 3.94
CA ILE A 22 -0.16 14.91 3.80
C ILE A 22 -1.08 14.18 4.79
N SER A 23 -0.87 12.88 4.99
CA SER A 23 -1.68 12.08 5.92
C SER A 23 -1.55 12.54 7.37
N ILE A 24 -0.33 12.91 7.79
CA ILE A 24 -0.05 13.45 9.13
C ILE A 24 -0.75 14.79 9.31
N TRP A 25 -0.70 15.66 8.30
CA TRP A 25 -1.34 16.98 8.37
C TRP A 25 -2.87 16.90 8.37
N ALA A 26 -3.44 16.02 7.55
CA ALA A 26 -4.89 15.85 7.42
C ALA A 26 -5.52 15.00 8.54
N GLY A 27 -4.72 14.25 9.31
CA GLY A 27 -5.22 13.34 10.35
C GLY A 27 -5.97 12.12 9.78
N ILE A 28 -5.62 11.68 8.57
CA ILE A 28 -6.26 10.56 7.87
C ILE A 28 -5.25 9.41 7.75
N SER A 29 -5.73 8.16 7.63
CA SER A 29 -4.87 6.99 7.41
C SER A 29 -3.91 7.17 6.23
N VAL A 30 -2.62 6.87 6.46
CA VAL A 30 -1.54 6.93 5.46
C VAL A 30 -1.94 6.17 4.20
N ALA A 31 -2.42 4.93 4.34
CA ALA A 31 -2.79 4.08 3.22
C ALA A 31 -3.88 4.69 2.34
N LEU A 32 -4.86 5.39 2.93
CA LEU A 32 -5.92 6.03 2.17
C LEU A 32 -5.35 7.18 1.31
N VAL A 33 -4.46 7.98 1.90
CA VAL A 33 -3.81 9.10 1.20
C VAL A 33 -2.88 8.60 0.10
N GLU A 34 -2.12 7.52 0.33
CA GLU A 34 -1.29 6.88 -0.68
C GLU A 34 -2.10 6.41 -1.90
N ILE A 35 -3.27 5.79 -1.67
CA ILE A 35 -4.18 5.39 -2.75
C ILE A 35 -4.67 6.61 -3.52
N LEU A 36 -5.12 7.67 -2.84
CA LEU A 36 -5.61 8.89 -3.50
C LEU A 36 -4.51 9.57 -4.33
N VAL A 37 -3.31 9.72 -3.77
CA VAL A 37 -2.16 10.30 -4.49
C VAL A 37 -1.77 9.41 -5.67
N GLY A 38 -1.78 8.09 -5.52
CA GLY A 38 -1.54 7.14 -6.60
C GLY A 38 -2.57 7.23 -7.73
N VAL A 39 -3.86 7.36 -7.39
CA VAL A 39 -4.95 7.56 -8.36
C VAL A 39 -4.78 8.88 -9.11
N ILE A 40 -4.47 9.97 -8.41
CA ILE A 40 -4.22 11.29 -9.04
C ILE A 40 -3.00 11.22 -9.95
N ALA A 41 -1.89 10.64 -9.48
CA ALA A 41 -0.66 10.52 -10.26
C ALA A 41 -0.85 9.62 -11.49
N GLY A 42 -1.56 8.51 -11.36
CA GLY A 42 -1.87 7.61 -12.46
C GLY A 42 -2.73 8.29 -13.53
N ASN A 43 -3.81 8.98 -13.14
CA ASN A 43 -4.76 9.56 -14.09
C ASN A 43 -4.31 10.90 -14.68
N PHE A 44 -3.71 11.79 -13.88
CA PHE A 44 -3.38 13.16 -14.31
C PHE A 44 -1.94 13.32 -14.81
N LEU A 45 -0.98 12.60 -14.24
CA LEU A 45 0.43 12.71 -14.65
C LEU A 45 0.81 11.71 -15.75
N GLY A 46 -0.13 10.88 -16.20
CA GLY A 46 0.12 9.85 -17.22
C GLY A 46 1.19 8.84 -16.80
N ILE A 47 1.43 8.68 -15.49
CA ILE A 47 2.36 7.69 -14.94
C ILE A 47 1.66 6.33 -14.99
N HIS A 48 1.51 5.81 -16.21
CA HIS A 48 0.98 4.49 -16.50
C HIS A 48 2.08 3.44 -16.58
N ALA A 49 3.20 3.68 -15.88
CA ALA A 49 4.30 2.72 -15.85
C ALA A 49 3.91 1.53 -14.96
N THR A 50 2.95 0.71 -15.39
CA THR A 50 2.76 -0.66 -14.93
C THR A 50 3.91 -1.50 -15.47
N THR A 51 5.10 -1.30 -14.91
CA THR A 51 6.24 -2.15 -15.19
C THR A 51 6.15 -3.38 -14.29
N ASP A 52 6.52 -4.56 -14.79
CA ASP A 52 6.37 -5.83 -14.06
C ASP A 52 7.01 -5.82 -12.66
N TRP A 53 8.07 -5.04 -12.45
CA TRP A 53 8.71 -4.89 -11.14
C TRP A 53 7.81 -4.19 -10.11
N ILE A 54 6.94 -3.24 -10.52
CA ILE A 54 5.98 -2.57 -9.62
C ILE A 54 4.89 -3.55 -9.21
N ASN A 55 4.39 -4.35 -10.16
CA ASN A 55 3.41 -5.40 -9.86
C ASN A 55 3.99 -6.44 -8.89
N PHE A 56 5.25 -6.84 -9.09
CA PHE A 56 5.96 -7.71 -8.16
C PHE A 56 6.04 -7.10 -6.75
N LEU A 57 6.44 -5.83 -6.62
CA LEU A 57 6.51 -5.16 -5.33
C LEU A 57 5.14 -5.02 -4.66
N ALA A 58 4.08 -4.74 -5.42
CA ALA A 58 2.72 -4.66 -4.90
C ALA A 58 2.23 -6.03 -4.37
N LEU A 59 2.50 -7.11 -5.11
CA LEU A 59 2.18 -8.47 -4.68
C LEU A 59 2.99 -8.87 -3.44
N LEU A 60 4.28 -8.60 -3.43
CA LEU A 60 5.16 -8.88 -2.29
C LEU A 60 4.73 -8.06 -1.06
N GLY A 61 4.51 -6.76 -1.22
CA GLY A 61 4.12 -5.85 -0.15
C GLY A 61 2.78 -6.23 0.47
N SER A 62 1.76 -6.49 -0.35
CA SER A 62 0.44 -6.93 0.15
C SER A 62 0.50 -8.27 0.87
N GLY A 63 1.27 -9.23 0.35
CA GLY A 63 1.50 -10.52 1.01
C GLY A 63 2.22 -10.37 2.35
N VAL A 64 3.30 -9.59 2.39
CA VAL A 64 4.07 -9.32 3.62
C VAL A 64 3.21 -8.60 4.65
N LEU A 65 2.45 -7.57 4.28
CA LEU A 65 1.56 -6.85 5.20
C LEU A 65 0.47 -7.75 5.78
N THR A 66 -0.13 -8.61 4.94
CA THR A 66 -1.14 -9.57 5.42
C THR A 66 -0.52 -10.61 6.34
N PHE A 67 0.70 -11.07 6.05
CA PHE A 67 1.43 -11.99 6.91
C PHE A 67 1.80 -11.35 8.25
N LEU A 68 2.28 -10.11 8.26
CA LEU A 68 2.58 -9.36 9.49
C LEU A 68 1.33 -9.15 10.34
N ALA A 69 0.21 -8.78 9.70
CA ALA A 69 -1.08 -8.70 10.38
C ALA A 69 -1.47 -10.06 11.00
N GLY A 70 -1.24 -11.17 10.29
CA GLY A 70 -1.46 -12.52 10.82
C GLY A 70 -0.51 -12.90 11.96
N ALA A 71 0.75 -12.45 11.90
CA ALA A 71 1.76 -12.71 12.91
C ALA A 71 1.52 -11.92 14.22
N GLU A 72 0.83 -10.78 14.15
CA GLU A 72 0.45 -9.97 15.31
C GLU A 72 -0.79 -10.51 16.05
N ILE A 73 -1.55 -11.44 15.45
CA ILE A 73 -2.76 -12.02 16.07
C ILE A 73 -2.40 -12.97 17.22
N ASP A 74 -2.99 -12.72 18.40
CA ASP A 74 -2.91 -13.64 19.54
C ASP A 74 -3.73 -14.93 19.31
N PRO A 75 -3.11 -16.12 19.38
CA PRO A 75 -3.80 -17.41 19.22
C PRO A 75 -4.96 -17.63 20.20
N ARG A 76 -4.89 -17.09 21.43
CA ARG A 76 -5.95 -17.26 22.42
C ARG A 76 -7.18 -16.43 22.05
N SER A 77 -6.98 -15.16 21.70
CA SER A 77 -8.03 -14.27 21.20
C SER A 77 -8.69 -14.82 19.93
N LEU A 78 -7.88 -15.34 19.00
CA LEU A 78 -8.38 -15.99 17.79
C LEU A 78 -9.28 -17.18 18.14
N LYS A 79 -8.81 -18.11 18.99
CA LYS A 79 -9.59 -19.29 19.42
C LYS A 79 -10.92 -18.93 20.06
N ALA A 80 -10.96 -17.86 20.87
CA ALA A 80 -12.17 -17.38 21.52
C ALA A 80 -13.20 -16.82 20.52
N ASN A 81 -12.74 -16.21 19.43
CA ASN A 81 -13.58 -15.53 18.45
C ASN A 81 -13.78 -16.30 17.13
N LEU A 82 -13.24 -17.51 16.97
CA LEU A 82 -13.28 -18.28 15.71
C LEU A 82 -14.68 -18.38 15.08
N ARG A 83 -15.72 -18.60 15.90
CA ARG A 83 -17.10 -18.73 15.39
C ARG A 83 -17.62 -17.40 14.85
N ALA A 84 -17.35 -16.30 15.56
CA ALA A 84 -17.77 -14.97 15.12
C ALA A 84 -16.97 -14.55 13.88
N SER A 85 -15.65 -14.73 13.87
CA SER A 85 -14.77 -14.44 12.73
C SER A 85 -15.12 -15.25 11.49
N GLY A 86 -15.47 -16.54 11.64
CA GLY A 86 -15.88 -17.39 10.52
C GLY A 86 -17.29 -17.12 9.99
N LEU A 87 -18.12 -16.36 10.71
CA LEU A 87 -19.45 -15.93 10.23
C LEU A 87 -19.38 -14.62 9.44
N ILE A 88 -18.36 -13.79 9.68
CA ILE A 88 -18.14 -12.50 9.00
C ILE A 88 -17.15 -12.60 7.85
N GLY A 89 -16.32 -13.66 7.81
CA GLY A 89 -15.41 -13.98 6.71
C GLY A 89 -16.13 -14.74 5.59
#